data_AF-A0A4R5PNL8-F1
#
_entry.id   AF-A0A4R5PNL8-F1
#
_cell.length_a   1.000
_cell.length_b   1.000
_cell.length_c   1.000
_cell.angle_alpha   90.00
_cell.angle_beta   90.00
_cell.angle_gamma   90.00
#
_symmetry.space_group_name_H-M   'P 1'
#
loop_
_entity.id
_entity.type
_entity.pdbx_description
1 polymer ?
#
loop_
_entity_poly.entity_id
_entity_poly.type
_entity_poly.pdbx_seq_one_letter_code
_entity_poly.pdbx_strand_id
1 'polypeptide(L)'
;MADEDGAVEWVKPEWWHKDFEAFEDWLIDGPAGKWPTPWSETQSLSLAQVKIVNRNAKRLADKNNWNAIAKAFAAKIASLEDADRDAVRGAFQIHFDQFDFKAANTNFANFLFPCSVTFAGAKFGSETVSFDRAVFLKGDVGFSDVDFGKGDVWFMQADFGDGDVSFGGAKFSGDVIFSEADFGDGYVWFSDAEFGRGAVAFADARFGRGQVFFLPRKVGGTEIYWPRASFAGSIEFRGEFSRSVDLSSCTVAGNASFAGSTFAEIPDFTDAKFDRPPDVAGMKVPRPKLSWLGMATEPKDVLKLRKLKSMALSVHDHEKDGDFFAAEMLAKRGTETKSLWALASNALYWWLSDFGQSFGRPVCWWIGSWAVFSGLNAWLLTFMRDVELEDWKFSAFLSLKNSIPLLGSLFRFAPAPEKHVSWFQQYYDGLEQHTATVDWLIGLGVVQNIFGGVLLFLFLLALRNRFRLK
;
A
#
# COMPACT_ATOMS: atom_id res chain seq x y z
N MET A 1 -40.28 4.40 -39.71
CA MET A 1 -41.58 4.67 -39.05
C MET A 1 -41.37 4.45 -37.56
N ALA A 2 -41.77 5.39 -36.69
CA ALA A 2 -41.66 5.12 -35.26
C ALA A 2 -42.57 3.94 -34.88
N ASP A 3 -42.07 2.97 -34.12
CA ASP A 3 -42.90 1.93 -33.54
C ASP A 3 -43.82 2.51 -32.43
N GLU A 4 -44.75 1.70 -31.91
CA GLU A 4 -45.71 2.13 -30.87
C GLU A 4 -45.05 2.70 -29.60
N ASP A 5 -43.75 2.46 -29.40
CA ASP A 5 -42.95 2.93 -28.26
C ASP A 5 -42.12 4.21 -28.58
N GLY A 6 -42.27 4.79 -29.78
CA GLY A 6 -41.65 6.07 -30.17
C GLY A 6 -40.19 5.98 -30.62
N ALA A 7 -39.67 4.78 -30.88
CA ALA A 7 -38.32 4.59 -31.38
C ALA A 7 -38.24 4.85 -32.89
N VAL A 8 -37.34 5.74 -33.31
CA VAL A 8 -37.04 5.95 -34.74
C VAL A 8 -36.46 4.66 -35.32
N GLU A 9 -37.14 4.07 -36.30
CA GLU A 9 -36.64 2.94 -37.08
C GLU A 9 -35.26 3.28 -37.66
N TRP A 10 -34.22 2.70 -37.07
CA TRP A 10 -32.85 2.93 -37.48
C TRP A 10 -32.48 2.03 -38.67
N VAL A 11 -31.63 2.54 -39.57
CA VAL A 11 -31.16 1.78 -40.73
C VAL A 11 -30.09 0.80 -40.25
N LYS A 12 -30.49 -0.45 -40.05
CA LYS A 12 -29.57 -1.54 -39.68
C LYS A 12 -28.54 -1.74 -40.81
N PRO A 13 -27.26 -2.05 -40.49
CA PRO A 13 -26.25 -2.27 -41.51
C PRO A 13 -26.62 -3.46 -42.39
N GLU A 14 -26.26 -3.45 -43.68
CA GLU A 14 -26.60 -4.53 -44.61
C GLU A 14 -26.11 -5.91 -44.13
N TRP A 15 -24.96 -5.96 -43.44
CA TRP A 15 -24.41 -7.19 -42.88
C TRP A 15 -25.28 -7.80 -41.76
N TRP A 16 -26.07 -6.97 -41.05
CA TRP A 16 -26.90 -7.43 -39.94
C TRP A 16 -28.04 -8.34 -40.43
N HIS A 17 -28.69 -7.95 -41.52
CA HIS A 17 -29.86 -8.64 -42.08
C HIS A 17 -29.56 -10.06 -42.57
N LYS A 18 -28.28 -10.38 -42.81
CA LYS A 18 -27.87 -11.67 -43.37
C LYS A 18 -27.77 -12.76 -42.31
N ASP A 19 -27.13 -12.44 -41.19
CA ASP A 19 -26.63 -13.46 -40.26
C ASP A 19 -26.88 -13.15 -38.77
N PHE A 20 -27.35 -11.93 -38.44
CA PHE A 20 -27.39 -11.45 -37.05
C PHE A 20 -28.76 -11.04 -36.51
N GLU A 21 -29.84 -11.24 -37.27
CA GLU A 21 -31.20 -10.91 -36.85
C GLU A 21 -31.60 -11.60 -35.54
N ALA A 22 -31.16 -12.85 -35.33
CA ALA A 22 -31.41 -13.60 -34.10
C ALA A 22 -30.75 -13.01 -32.83
N PHE A 23 -29.84 -12.04 -32.99
CA PHE A 23 -29.08 -11.39 -31.91
C PHE A 23 -29.43 -9.90 -31.77
N GLU A 24 -30.60 -9.48 -32.24
CA GLU A 24 -31.07 -8.08 -32.15
C GLU A 24 -31.00 -7.50 -30.73
N ASP A 25 -31.30 -8.32 -29.73
CA ASP A 25 -31.28 -7.93 -28.31
C ASP A 25 -29.88 -7.53 -27.80
N TRP A 26 -28.83 -7.78 -28.58
CA TRP A 26 -27.44 -7.46 -28.22
C TRP A 26 -26.90 -6.28 -29.02
N LEU A 27 -27.65 -5.67 -29.93
CA LEU A 27 -27.14 -4.57 -30.76
C LEU A 27 -27.09 -3.26 -29.93
N ILE A 28 -25.93 -2.61 -29.88
CA ILE A 28 -25.72 -1.37 -29.08
C ILE A 28 -26.66 -0.26 -29.53
N ASP A 29 -26.78 -0.02 -30.85
CA ASP A 29 -27.66 0.99 -31.42
C ASP A 29 -28.99 0.38 -31.91
N GLY A 30 -29.48 -0.64 -31.20
CA GLY A 30 -30.75 -1.31 -31.50
C GLY A 30 -31.97 -0.37 -31.43
N PRO A 31 -33.18 -0.89 -31.70
CA PRO A 31 -34.41 -0.09 -31.71
C PRO A 31 -34.70 0.64 -30.39
N ALA A 32 -34.01 0.29 -29.30
CA ALA A 32 -34.20 0.92 -28.00
C ALA A 32 -33.44 2.26 -27.82
N GLY A 33 -32.65 2.69 -28.82
CA GLY A 33 -31.85 3.91 -28.77
C GLY A 33 -30.57 3.77 -27.94
N LYS A 34 -29.82 4.87 -27.80
CA LYS A 34 -28.51 4.88 -27.13
C LYS A 34 -28.61 4.44 -25.66
N TRP A 35 -27.83 3.42 -25.28
CA TRP A 35 -27.76 2.96 -23.89
C TRP A 35 -27.08 3.99 -22.97
N PRO A 36 -27.45 4.03 -21.68
CA PRO A 36 -26.71 4.81 -20.69
C PRO A 36 -25.24 4.42 -20.70
N THR A 37 -24.36 5.42 -20.58
CA THR A 37 -22.94 5.14 -20.38
C THR A 37 -22.68 4.73 -18.93
N PRO A 38 -21.67 3.87 -18.67
CA PRO A 38 -21.34 3.38 -17.32
C PRO A 38 -21.15 4.46 -16.25
N TRP A 39 -20.77 5.69 -16.62
CA TRP A 39 -20.52 6.82 -15.70
C TRP A 39 -21.70 7.78 -15.50
N SER A 40 -22.89 7.43 -16.00
CA SER A 40 -24.09 8.26 -15.90
C SER A 40 -25.04 7.69 -14.84
N GLU A 41 -24.70 7.89 -13.56
CA GLU A 41 -25.42 7.40 -12.36
C GLU A 41 -26.92 7.76 -12.28
N THR A 42 -27.43 8.61 -13.18
CA THR A 42 -28.79 9.18 -13.11
C THR A 42 -29.72 8.78 -14.25
N GLN A 43 -29.27 7.96 -15.21
CA GLN A 43 -30.10 7.63 -16.37
C GLN A 43 -30.84 6.28 -16.17
N SER A 44 -32.17 6.35 -16.03
CA SER A 44 -33.04 5.18 -16.04
C SER A 44 -33.13 4.58 -17.45
N LEU A 45 -33.17 3.26 -17.54
CA LEU A 45 -33.41 2.56 -18.81
C LEU A 45 -34.80 2.89 -19.37
N SER A 46 -34.90 2.99 -20.70
CA SER A 46 -36.19 3.07 -21.40
C SER A 46 -36.98 1.76 -21.26
N LEU A 47 -38.30 1.78 -21.49
CA LEU A 47 -39.12 0.57 -21.44
C LEU A 47 -38.62 -0.52 -22.41
N ALA A 48 -38.14 -0.13 -23.59
CA ALA A 48 -37.56 -1.05 -24.57
C ALA A 48 -36.25 -1.68 -24.06
N GLN A 49 -35.37 -0.89 -23.45
CA GLN A 49 -34.13 -1.37 -22.84
C GLN A 49 -34.41 -2.34 -21.68
N VAL A 50 -35.38 -2.01 -20.81
CA VAL A 50 -35.82 -2.91 -19.72
C VAL A 50 -36.35 -4.24 -20.28
N LYS A 51 -37.13 -4.21 -21.36
CA LYS A 51 -37.60 -5.44 -22.03
C LYS A 51 -36.42 -6.29 -22.54
N ILE A 52 -35.38 -5.68 -23.13
CA ILE A 52 -34.16 -6.37 -23.59
C ILE A 52 -33.41 -7.01 -22.42
N VAL A 53 -33.13 -6.24 -21.37
CA VAL A 53 -32.45 -6.72 -20.15
C VAL A 53 -33.19 -7.91 -19.55
N ASN A 54 -34.52 -7.82 -19.40
CA ASN A 54 -35.35 -8.92 -18.90
C ASN A 54 -35.30 -10.17 -19.79
N ARG A 55 -35.29 -10.01 -21.12
CA ARG A 55 -35.15 -11.15 -22.05
C ARG A 55 -33.78 -11.82 -21.92
N ASN A 56 -32.70 -11.04 -21.84
CA ASN A 56 -31.35 -11.56 -21.63
C ASN A 56 -31.27 -12.30 -20.29
N ALA A 57 -31.75 -11.70 -19.19
CA ALA A 57 -31.74 -12.32 -17.87
C ALA A 57 -32.56 -13.63 -17.83
N LYS A 58 -33.70 -13.69 -18.52
CA LYS A 58 -34.48 -14.93 -18.64
C LYS A 58 -33.71 -16.03 -19.37
N ARG A 59 -32.90 -15.69 -20.39
CA ARG A 59 -32.07 -16.66 -21.12
C ARG A 59 -30.96 -17.24 -20.23
N LEU A 60 -30.47 -16.52 -19.22
CA LEU A 60 -29.46 -17.02 -18.27
C LEU A 60 -29.98 -18.15 -17.37
N ALA A 61 -31.30 -18.32 -17.24
CA ALA A 61 -31.88 -19.38 -16.41
C ALA A 61 -31.54 -20.80 -16.92
N ASP A 62 -31.20 -20.94 -18.20
CA ASP A 62 -30.73 -22.20 -18.80
C ASP A 62 -29.34 -22.00 -19.42
N LYS A 63 -28.31 -22.42 -18.67
CA LYS A 63 -26.90 -22.35 -19.09
C LYS A 63 -26.65 -23.05 -20.43
N ASN A 64 -27.27 -24.19 -20.69
CA ASN A 64 -27.00 -24.96 -21.90
C ASN A 64 -27.56 -24.22 -23.12
N ASN A 65 -28.78 -23.70 -22.99
CA ASN A 65 -29.38 -22.88 -24.03
C ASN A 65 -28.60 -21.57 -24.25
N TRP A 66 -28.22 -20.88 -23.18
CA TRP A 66 -27.36 -19.68 -23.26
C TRP A 66 -26.08 -19.95 -24.02
N ASN A 67 -25.33 -20.98 -23.61
CA ASN A 67 -24.06 -21.34 -24.24
C ASN A 67 -24.25 -21.78 -25.70
N ALA A 68 -25.39 -22.38 -26.07
CA ALA A 68 -25.69 -22.71 -27.47
C ALA A 68 -25.88 -21.43 -28.32
N ILE A 69 -26.63 -20.45 -27.82
CA ILE A 69 -26.83 -19.15 -28.48
C ILE A 69 -25.49 -18.42 -28.61
N ALA A 70 -24.70 -18.38 -27.53
CA ALA A 70 -23.39 -17.73 -27.52
C ALA A 70 -22.42 -18.37 -28.53
N LYS A 71 -22.39 -19.71 -28.61
CA LYS A 71 -21.59 -20.42 -29.61
C LYS A 71 -22.07 -20.16 -31.04
N ALA A 72 -23.38 -20.07 -31.27
CA ALA A 72 -23.93 -19.73 -32.58
C ALA A 72 -23.49 -18.31 -33.01
N PHE A 73 -23.56 -17.33 -32.11
CA PHE A 73 -23.04 -15.98 -32.38
C PHE A 73 -21.55 -15.99 -32.69
N ALA A 74 -20.75 -16.65 -31.83
CA ALA A 74 -19.30 -16.73 -32.02
C ALA A 74 -18.93 -17.39 -33.37
N ALA A 75 -19.68 -18.42 -33.79
CA ALA A 75 -19.50 -19.06 -35.09
C ALA A 75 -19.85 -18.13 -36.25
N LYS A 76 -20.89 -17.29 -36.12
CA LYS A 76 -21.21 -16.27 -37.12
C LYS A 76 -20.10 -15.24 -37.25
N ILE A 77 -19.57 -14.72 -36.14
CA ILE A 77 -18.42 -13.81 -36.19
C ILE A 77 -17.20 -14.51 -36.82
N ALA A 78 -16.92 -15.76 -36.45
CA ALA A 78 -15.80 -16.51 -37.03
C ALA A 78 -15.94 -16.77 -38.54
N SER A 79 -17.16 -16.76 -39.08
CA SER A 79 -17.41 -16.91 -40.52
C SER A 79 -17.14 -15.65 -41.35
N LEU A 80 -16.98 -14.49 -40.70
CA LEU A 80 -16.60 -13.24 -41.34
C LEU A 80 -15.11 -13.22 -41.67
N GLU A 81 -14.72 -12.35 -42.61
CA GLU A 81 -13.31 -12.04 -42.89
C GLU A 81 -12.63 -11.49 -41.63
N ASP A 82 -11.36 -11.85 -41.41
CA ASP A 82 -10.61 -11.49 -40.19
C ASP A 82 -10.65 -9.97 -39.89
N ALA A 83 -10.60 -9.14 -40.94
CA ALA A 83 -10.62 -7.69 -40.85
C ALA A 83 -11.95 -7.12 -40.30
N ASP A 84 -13.07 -7.83 -40.52
CA ASP A 84 -14.40 -7.36 -40.14
C ASP A 84 -14.84 -7.87 -38.77
N ARG A 85 -14.23 -8.96 -38.27
CA ARG A 85 -14.67 -9.65 -37.04
C ARG A 85 -14.77 -8.73 -35.83
N ASP A 86 -13.78 -7.84 -35.68
CA ASP A 86 -13.72 -6.95 -34.53
C ASP A 86 -14.71 -5.79 -34.65
N ALA A 87 -14.83 -5.20 -35.84
CA ALA A 87 -15.79 -4.13 -36.11
C ALA A 87 -17.23 -4.62 -35.93
N VAL A 88 -17.55 -5.80 -36.47
CA VAL A 88 -18.89 -6.39 -36.34
C VAL A 88 -19.15 -6.82 -34.91
N ARG A 89 -18.20 -7.49 -34.23
CA ARG A 89 -18.39 -7.86 -32.82
C ARG A 89 -18.57 -6.64 -31.92
N GLY A 90 -17.84 -5.56 -32.18
CA GLY A 90 -17.93 -4.30 -31.43
C GLY A 90 -19.26 -3.56 -31.58
N ALA A 91 -20.11 -3.95 -32.53
CA ALA A 91 -21.48 -3.44 -32.62
C ALA A 91 -22.46 -4.10 -31.62
N PHE A 92 -22.02 -5.15 -30.92
CA PHE A 92 -22.84 -5.90 -29.97
C PHE A 92 -22.36 -5.76 -28.53
N GLN A 93 -23.33 -5.63 -27.63
CA GLN A 93 -23.15 -5.66 -26.18
C GLN A 93 -24.36 -6.33 -25.52
N ILE A 94 -24.09 -7.23 -24.58
CA ILE A 94 -25.09 -7.90 -23.77
C ILE A 94 -25.36 -7.08 -22.52
N HIS A 95 -26.61 -6.64 -22.36
CA HIS A 95 -27.03 -5.76 -21.27
C HIS A 95 -27.77 -6.52 -20.16
N PHE A 96 -27.23 -6.42 -18.94
CA PHE A 96 -27.86 -6.78 -17.67
C PHE A 96 -27.93 -5.58 -16.71
N ASP A 97 -27.75 -4.37 -17.23
CA ASP A 97 -27.67 -3.14 -16.45
C ASP A 97 -28.92 -2.94 -15.59
N GLN A 98 -28.72 -2.52 -14.34
CA GLN A 98 -29.77 -2.24 -13.36
C GLN A 98 -30.73 -3.42 -13.06
N PHE A 99 -30.44 -4.63 -13.53
CA PHE A 99 -31.29 -5.80 -13.28
C PHE A 99 -31.18 -6.26 -11.82
N ASP A 100 -32.30 -6.71 -11.25
CA ASP A 100 -32.35 -7.26 -9.89
C ASP A 100 -32.29 -8.79 -9.93
N PHE A 101 -31.12 -9.34 -9.62
CA PHE A 101 -30.84 -10.76 -9.55
C PHE A 101 -31.21 -11.41 -8.20
N LYS A 102 -31.80 -10.69 -7.23
CA LYS A 102 -32.09 -11.25 -5.89
C LYS A 102 -32.95 -12.51 -5.88
N ALA A 103 -33.86 -12.64 -6.85
CA ALA A 103 -34.72 -13.81 -7.02
C ALA A 103 -34.26 -14.73 -8.16
N ALA A 104 -33.11 -14.43 -8.77
CA ALA A 104 -32.58 -15.16 -9.91
C ALA A 104 -31.51 -16.18 -9.46
N ASN A 105 -31.20 -17.12 -10.35
CA ASN A 105 -30.02 -17.96 -10.19
C ASN A 105 -28.75 -17.10 -10.35
N THR A 106 -27.89 -17.07 -9.34
CA THR A 106 -26.64 -16.29 -9.30
C THR A 106 -25.40 -17.11 -9.65
N ASN A 107 -25.58 -18.35 -10.15
CA ASN A 107 -24.51 -19.21 -10.61
C ASN A 107 -24.35 -19.14 -12.14
N PHE A 108 -23.36 -18.37 -12.57
CA PHE A 108 -22.89 -18.19 -13.94
C PHE A 108 -21.62 -18.98 -14.25
N ALA A 109 -21.31 -20.01 -13.46
CA ALA A 109 -20.12 -20.81 -13.68
C ALA A 109 -20.16 -21.54 -15.04
N ASN A 110 -19.09 -21.43 -15.81
CA ASN A 110 -18.94 -21.97 -17.18
C ASN A 110 -19.90 -21.37 -18.22
N PHE A 111 -20.39 -20.15 -18.00
CA PHE A 111 -21.11 -19.39 -19.03
C PHE A 111 -20.14 -18.82 -20.06
N LEU A 112 -20.59 -18.74 -21.32
CA LEU A 112 -19.86 -18.11 -22.43
C LEU A 112 -20.53 -16.77 -22.80
N PHE A 113 -19.78 -15.68 -22.74
CA PHE A 113 -20.20 -14.36 -23.21
C PHE A 113 -19.41 -14.02 -24.47
N PRO A 114 -20.04 -13.96 -25.66
CA PRO A 114 -19.30 -13.99 -26.93
C PRO A 114 -18.94 -12.60 -27.50
N CYS A 115 -19.39 -11.54 -26.83
CA CYS A 115 -19.11 -10.12 -27.10
C CYS A 115 -19.16 -9.35 -25.77
N SER A 116 -19.00 -8.03 -25.82
CA SER A 116 -19.03 -7.17 -24.62
C SER A 116 -20.27 -7.45 -23.77
N VAL A 117 -20.13 -7.40 -22.45
CA VAL A 117 -21.22 -7.63 -21.50
C VAL A 117 -21.13 -6.64 -20.35
N THR A 118 -22.27 -6.12 -19.92
CA THR A 118 -22.34 -5.18 -18.79
C THR A 118 -23.44 -5.59 -17.81
N PHE A 119 -23.09 -5.51 -16.54
CA PHE A 119 -23.97 -5.65 -15.38
C PHE A 119 -24.10 -4.31 -14.64
N ALA A 120 -23.80 -3.17 -15.26
CA ALA A 120 -23.65 -1.92 -14.55
C ALA A 120 -24.88 -1.58 -13.68
N GLY A 121 -24.65 -1.28 -12.39
CA GLY A 121 -25.72 -1.00 -11.44
C GLY A 121 -26.66 -2.16 -11.11
N ALA A 122 -26.38 -3.38 -11.57
CA ALA A 122 -27.16 -4.57 -11.22
C ALA A 122 -27.06 -4.87 -9.72
N LYS A 123 -28.07 -5.57 -9.19
CA LYS A 123 -28.18 -5.90 -7.76
C LYS A 123 -28.32 -7.39 -7.56
N PHE A 124 -27.41 -7.97 -6.80
CA PHE A 124 -27.45 -9.36 -6.36
C PHE A 124 -27.99 -9.47 -4.93
N GLY A 125 -28.32 -10.70 -4.53
CA GLY A 125 -28.91 -11.01 -3.23
C GLY A 125 -27.89 -11.32 -2.14
N SER A 126 -28.34 -12.07 -1.15
CA SER A 126 -27.47 -12.58 -0.08
C SER A 126 -26.72 -13.86 -0.45
N GLU A 127 -27.07 -14.47 -1.58
CA GLU A 127 -26.48 -15.72 -2.05
C GLU A 127 -25.11 -15.49 -2.70
N THR A 128 -24.29 -16.53 -2.73
CA THR A 128 -23.02 -16.53 -3.48
C THR A 128 -23.27 -16.28 -4.96
N VAL A 129 -22.47 -15.40 -5.55
CA VAL A 129 -22.47 -15.11 -6.98
C VAL A 129 -21.22 -15.76 -7.59
N SER A 130 -21.38 -16.73 -8.49
CA SER A 130 -20.24 -17.44 -9.08
C SER A 130 -20.20 -17.24 -10.58
N PHE A 131 -19.06 -16.78 -11.08
CA PHE A 131 -18.63 -16.73 -12.46
C PHE A 131 -17.42 -17.65 -12.67
N ASP A 132 -17.28 -18.69 -11.85
CA ASP A 132 -16.13 -19.59 -11.94
C ASP A 132 -16.05 -20.22 -13.34
N ARG A 133 -14.87 -20.13 -13.95
CA ARG A 133 -14.62 -20.62 -15.31
C ARG A 133 -15.57 -20.04 -16.36
N ALA A 134 -16.22 -18.90 -16.09
CA ALA A 134 -16.91 -18.15 -17.13
C ALA A 134 -15.89 -17.66 -18.15
N VAL A 135 -16.28 -17.66 -19.42
CA VAL A 135 -15.43 -17.22 -20.53
C VAL A 135 -16.11 -16.03 -21.18
N PHE A 136 -15.52 -14.86 -20.99
CA PHE A 136 -15.81 -13.64 -21.71
C PHE A 136 -14.85 -13.59 -22.89
N LEU A 137 -15.36 -13.79 -24.11
CA LEU A 137 -14.54 -13.68 -25.31
C LEU A 137 -14.14 -12.21 -25.53
N LYS A 138 -13.79 -11.84 -26.76
CA LYS A 138 -13.41 -10.48 -27.09
C LYS A 138 -14.55 -9.48 -26.83
N GLY A 139 -14.29 -8.48 -26.01
CA GLY A 139 -15.22 -7.39 -25.68
C GLY A 139 -15.05 -6.94 -24.24
N ASP A 140 -15.61 -5.78 -23.90
CA ASP A 140 -15.48 -5.20 -22.57
C ASP A 140 -16.42 -5.90 -21.57
N VAL A 141 -15.95 -6.06 -20.33
CA VAL A 141 -16.69 -6.70 -19.24
C VAL A 141 -16.94 -5.69 -18.13
N GLY A 142 -18.19 -5.31 -17.94
CA GLY A 142 -18.61 -4.29 -16.99
C GLY A 142 -19.32 -4.84 -15.76
N PHE A 143 -18.78 -4.56 -14.58
CA PHE A 143 -19.39 -4.72 -13.26
C PHE A 143 -19.38 -3.41 -12.48
N SER A 144 -19.35 -2.26 -13.16
CA SER A 144 -19.34 -0.95 -12.52
C SER A 144 -20.60 -0.73 -11.68
N ASP A 145 -20.45 -0.18 -10.47
CA ASP A 145 -21.54 0.14 -9.54
C ASP A 145 -22.48 -1.04 -9.20
N VAL A 146 -22.03 -2.27 -9.43
CA VAL A 146 -22.78 -3.48 -9.07
C VAL A 146 -22.84 -3.61 -7.56
N ASP A 147 -24.03 -3.87 -7.02
CA ASP A 147 -24.20 -4.31 -5.65
C ASP A 147 -24.23 -5.85 -5.62
N PHE A 148 -23.11 -6.49 -5.30
CA PHE A 148 -23.04 -7.96 -5.19
C PHE A 148 -23.76 -8.49 -3.94
N GLY A 149 -24.27 -7.61 -3.08
CA GLY A 149 -25.00 -7.99 -1.87
C GLY A 149 -24.09 -8.57 -0.80
N LYS A 150 -24.60 -9.56 -0.07
CA LYS A 150 -23.95 -10.08 1.16
C LYS A 150 -23.17 -11.37 0.98
N GLY A 151 -23.38 -12.07 -0.13
CA GLY A 151 -22.71 -13.34 -0.41
C GLY A 151 -21.26 -13.16 -0.87
N ASP A 152 -20.56 -14.28 -1.01
CA ASP A 152 -19.24 -14.32 -1.63
C ASP A 152 -19.38 -14.20 -3.16
N VAL A 153 -18.31 -13.74 -3.82
CA VAL A 153 -18.26 -13.55 -5.27
C VAL A 153 -17.04 -14.28 -5.84
N TRP A 154 -17.28 -15.25 -6.71
CA TRP A 154 -16.21 -16.08 -7.25
C TRP A 154 -16.05 -15.90 -8.76
N PHE A 155 -14.81 -15.73 -9.18
CA PHE A 155 -14.33 -15.64 -10.57
C PHE A 155 -13.12 -16.56 -10.75
N MET A 156 -13.07 -17.68 -10.04
CA MET A 156 -11.93 -18.59 -10.08
C MET A 156 -11.78 -19.15 -11.49
N GLN A 157 -10.58 -19.08 -12.05
CA GLN A 157 -10.28 -19.54 -13.41
C GLN A 157 -11.18 -18.92 -14.49
N ALA A 158 -11.79 -17.75 -14.23
CA ALA A 158 -12.52 -17.01 -15.24
C ALA A 158 -11.55 -16.44 -16.29
N ASP A 159 -11.96 -16.45 -17.55
CA ASP A 159 -11.23 -15.82 -18.65
C ASP A 159 -12.03 -14.59 -19.07
N PHE A 160 -11.52 -13.39 -18.76
CA PHE A 160 -12.18 -12.12 -19.07
C PHE A 160 -11.94 -11.65 -20.51
N GLY A 161 -11.07 -12.32 -21.27
CA GLY A 161 -10.72 -11.92 -22.63
C GLY A 161 -9.90 -10.62 -22.70
N ASP A 162 -9.59 -10.17 -23.92
CA ASP A 162 -8.67 -9.05 -24.15
C ASP A 162 -9.29 -7.65 -24.05
N GLY A 163 -10.57 -7.55 -23.70
CA GLY A 163 -11.27 -6.27 -23.55
C GLY A 163 -11.04 -5.63 -22.18
N ASP A 164 -11.61 -4.45 -22.00
CA ASP A 164 -11.51 -3.68 -20.77
C ASP A 164 -12.42 -4.28 -19.68
N VAL A 165 -11.92 -4.43 -18.45
CA VAL A 165 -12.66 -5.04 -17.32
C VAL A 165 -12.84 -4.03 -16.18
N SER A 166 -14.08 -3.69 -15.84
CA SER A 166 -14.35 -2.71 -14.78
C SER A 166 -15.16 -3.29 -13.62
N PHE A 167 -14.64 -3.15 -12.41
CA PHE A 167 -15.33 -3.29 -11.13
C PHE A 167 -15.40 -1.94 -10.39
N GLY A 168 -15.29 -0.81 -11.12
CA GLY A 168 -15.30 0.53 -10.52
C GLY A 168 -16.59 0.80 -9.75
N GLY A 169 -16.49 1.28 -8.51
CA GLY A 169 -17.66 1.53 -7.65
C GLY A 169 -18.44 0.27 -7.20
N ALA A 170 -18.02 -0.93 -7.60
CA ALA A 170 -18.70 -2.17 -7.22
C ALA A 170 -18.61 -2.42 -5.71
N LYS A 171 -19.66 -3.01 -5.14
CA LYS A 171 -19.79 -3.28 -3.70
C LYS A 171 -19.75 -4.77 -3.45
N PHE A 172 -18.73 -5.19 -2.70
CA PHE A 172 -18.52 -6.57 -2.28
C PHE A 172 -18.59 -6.64 -0.76
N SER A 173 -19.50 -7.44 -0.20
CA SER A 173 -19.58 -7.57 1.27
C SER A 173 -18.84 -8.78 1.83
N GLY A 174 -18.79 -9.89 1.09
CA GLY A 174 -18.14 -11.16 1.46
C GLY A 174 -16.76 -11.35 0.81
N ASP A 175 -16.33 -12.60 0.67
CA ASP A 175 -15.07 -12.95 0.01
C ASP A 175 -15.18 -12.76 -1.50
N VAL A 176 -14.10 -12.28 -2.13
CA VAL A 176 -14.01 -12.09 -3.59
C VAL A 176 -12.80 -12.83 -4.12
N ILE A 177 -13.01 -13.82 -4.99
CA ILE A 177 -11.95 -14.73 -5.42
C ILE A 177 -11.76 -14.68 -6.94
N PHE A 178 -10.64 -14.14 -7.40
CA PHE A 178 -10.15 -14.12 -8.78
C PHE A 178 -8.94 -15.04 -8.99
N SER A 179 -8.75 -16.02 -8.12
CA SER A 179 -7.59 -16.93 -8.21
C SER A 179 -7.55 -17.65 -9.56
N GLU A 180 -6.38 -17.69 -10.18
CA GLU A 180 -6.12 -18.25 -11.51
C GLU A 180 -6.96 -17.62 -12.64
N ALA A 181 -7.58 -16.45 -12.44
CA ALA A 181 -8.29 -15.74 -13.50
C ALA A 181 -7.31 -15.11 -14.52
N ASP A 182 -7.70 -15.07 -15.79
CA ASP A 182 -7.00 -14.33 -16.85
C ASP A 182 -7.79 -13.07 -17.19
N PHE A 183 -7.21 -11.91 -16.92
CA PHE A 183 -7.80 -10.60 -17.21
C PHE A 183 -7.49 -10.09 -18.64
N GLY A 184 -6.74 -10.86 -19.44
CA GLY A 184 -6.36 -10.49 -20.80
C GLY A 184 -5.58 -9.19 -20.90
N ASP A 185 -5.51 -8.61 -22.10
CA ASP A 185 -4.65 -7.46 -22.42
C ASP A 185 -5.25 -6.08 -22.18
N GLY A 186 -6.54 -5.98 -21.85
CA GLY A 186 -7.24 -4.72 -21.59
C GLY A 186 -6.88 -4.08 -20.24
N TYR A 187 -7.42 -2.89 -20.01
CA TYR A 187 -7.31 -2.21 -18.72
C TYR A 187 -8.23 -2.85 -17.69
N VAL A 188 -7.82 -2.82 -16.41
CA VAL A 188 -8.62 -3.37 -15.30
C VAL A 188 -8.81 -2.34 -14.21
N TRP A 189 -10.07 -2.05 -13.84
CA TRP A 189 -10.39 -1.04 -12.82
C TRP A 189 -11.08 -1.63 -11.60
N PHE A 190 -10.54 -1.32 -10.42
CA PHE A 190 -11.18 -1.48 -9.11
C PHE A 190 -11.26 -0.12 -8.38
N SER A 191 -11.31 0.97 -9.15
CA SER A 191 -11.34 2.33 -8.61
C SER A 191 -12.64 2.58 -7.85
N ASP A 192 -12.54 3.14 -6.65
CA ASP A 192 -13.69 3.36 -5.74
C ASP A 192 -14.51 2.10 -5.40
N ALA A 193 -14.01 0.89 -5.69
CA ALA A 193 -14.64 -0.35 -5.27
C ALA A 193 -14.69 -0.44 -3.74
N GLU A 194 -15.81 -0.90 -3.20
CA GLU A 194 -16.03 -1.08 -1.77
C GLU A 194 -15.89 -2.55 -1.40
N PHE A 195 -14.93 -2.84 -0.51
CA PHE A 195 -14.72 -4.18 0.04
C PHE A 195 -15.14 -4.22 1.51
N GLY A 196 -16.08 -5.11 1.82
CA GLY A 196 -16.73 -5.23 3.13
C GLY A 196 -15.88 -5.94 4.17
N ARG A 197 -16.20 -7.21 4.44
CA ARG A 197 -15.44 -8.06 5.37
C ARG A 197 -15.16 -9.38 4.67
N GLY A 198 -13.91 -9.83 4.70
CA GLY A 198 -13.51 -11.06 4.03
C GLY A 198 -12.11 -10.97 3.44
N ALA A 199 -11.85 -11.75 2.40
CA ALA A 199 -10.62 -11.73 1.61
C ALA A 199 -10.92 -11.36 0.16
N VAL A 200 -10.02 -10.59 -0.46
CA VAL A 200 -10.00 -10.38 -1.91
C VAL A 200 -8.74 -11.05 -2.45
N ALA A 201 -8.90 -12.15 -3.18
CA ALA A 201 -7.82 -13.00 -3.62
C ALA A 201 -7.64 -12.99 -5.14
N PHE A 202 -6.41 -12.82 -5.59
CA PHE A 202 -5.93 -12.84 -6.97
C PHE A 202 -4.72 -13.77 -7.09
N ALA A 203 -4.70 -14.85 -6.29
CA ALA A 203 -3.60 -15.79 -6.29
C ALA A 203 -3.42 -16.38 -7.70
N ASP A 204 -2.20 -16.31 -8.24
CA ASP A 204 -1.88 -16.79 -9.59
C ASP A 204 -2.71 -16.17 -10.73
N ALA A 205 -3.37 -15.02 -10.48
CA ALA A 205 -4.09 -14.29 -11.52
C ALA A 205 -3.12 -13.69 -12.54
N ARG A 206 -3.57 -13.61 -13.80
CA ARG A 206 -2.82 -13.03 -14.91
C ARG A 206 -3.47 -11.73 -15.37
N PHE A 207 -2.68 -10.69 -15.45
CA PHE A 207 -3.02 -9.40 -16.04
C PHE A 207 -2.09 -9.16 -17.23
N GLY A 208 -2.68 -8.91 -18.40
CA GLY A 208 -1.94 -8.66 -19.64
C GLY A 208 -1.35 -7.26 -19.70
N ARG A 209 -1.24 -6.71 -20.92
CA ARG A 209 -0.47 -5.47 -21.17
C ARG A 209 -1.14 -4.18 -20.67
N GLY A 210 -2.44 -4.18 -20.43
CA GLY A 210 -3.17 -3.03 -19.91
C GLY A 210 -2.77 -2.66 -18.48
N GLN A 211 -3.22 -1.47 -18.04
CA GLN A 211 -2.95 -1.00 -16.69
C GLN A 211 -4.03 -1.46 -15.71
N VAL A 212 -3.61 -1.91 -14.54
CA VAL A 212 -4.48 -2.27 -13.42
C VAL A 212 -4.56 -1.12 -12.43
N PHE A 213 -5.77 -0.65 -12.16
CA PHE A 213 -6.06 0.43 -11.21
C PHE A 213 -6.75 -0.14 -9.97
N PHE A 214 -5.97 -0.53 -8.97
CA PHE A 214 -6.48 -0.96 -7.66
C PHE A 214 -6.48 0.21 -6.68
N LEU A 215 -7.51 1.05 -6.79
CA LEU A 215 -7.62 2.33 -6.10
C LEU A 215 -8.84 2.42 -5.15
N PRO A 216 -9.02 1.49 -4.19
CA PRO A 216 -10.07 1.65 -3.18
C PRO A 216 -9.71 2.78 -2.21
N ARG A 217 -10.70 3.58 -1.80
CA ARG A 217 -10.45 4.66 -0.82
C ARG A 217 -9.97 4.12 0.54
N LYS A 218 -10.73 3.17 1.11
CA LYS A 218 -10.45 2.56 2.40
C LYS A 218 -10.93 1.12 2.43
N VAL A 219 -10.06 0.22 2.87
CA VAL A 219 -10.31 -1.21 3.03
C VAL A 219 -10.15 -1.56 4.51
N GLY A 220 -11.28 -1.66 5.22
CA GLY A 220 -11.30 -1.79 6.68
C GLY A 220 -11.21 -3.24 7.17
N GLY A 221 -12.16 -4.08 6.75
CA GLY A 221 -12.31 -5.44 7.27
C GLY A 221 -11.67 -6.53 6.44
N THR A 222 -10.98 -6.16 5.36
CA THR A 222 -10.68 -7.08 4.26
C THR A 222 -9.19 -7.26 4.04
N GLU A 223 -8.77 -8.52 3.93
CA GLU A 223 -7.42 -8.91 3.56
C GLU A 223 -7.26 -8.96 2.04
N ILE A 224 -6.14 -8.48 1.52
CA ILE A 224 -5.87 -8.44 0.07
C ILE A 224 -4.72 -9.41 -0.26
N TYR A 225 -4.98 -10.40 -1.13
CA TYR A 225 -4.03 -11.47 -1.46
C TYR A 225 -3.76 -11.54 -2.97
N TRP A 226 -2.57 -11.17 -3.40
CA TRP A 226 -2.09 -11.22 -4.79
C TRP A 226 -0.81 -12.08 -4.91
N PRO A 227 -0.69 -13.24 -4.22
CA PRO A 227 0.53 -14.02 -4.29
C PRO A 227 0.69 -14.61 -5.70
N ARG A 228 1.89 -14.51 -6.25
CA ARG A 228 2.22 -15.02 -7.60
C ARG A 228 1.40 -14.43 -8.75
N ALA A 229 0.65 -13.35 -8.53
CA ALA A 229 -0.02 -12.63 -9.60
C ALA A 229 1.01 -12.08 -10.61
N SER A 230 0.67 -12.10 -11.90
CA SER A 230 1.54 -11.63 -12.97
C SER A 230 0.92 -10.45 -13.72
N PHE A 231 1.70 -9.39 -13.91
CA PHE A 231 1.34 -8.16 -14.60
C PHE A 231 2.30 -7.96 -15.76
N ALA A 232 1.86 -8.24 -16.99
CA ALA A 232 2.63 -7.89 -18.17
C ALA A 232 2.63 -6.37 -18.41
N GLY A 233 1.57 -5.69 -17.95
CA GLY A 233 1.40 -4.25 -17.94
C GLY A 233 1.77 -3.60 -16.60
N SER A 234 1.19 -2.42 -16.37
CA SER A 234 1.46 -1.60 -15.18
C SER A 234 0.40 -1.80 -14.10
N ILE A 235 0.77 -1.55 -12.85
CA ILE A 235 -0.14 -1.57 -11.70
C ILE A 235 -0.04 -0.25 -10.94
N GLU A 236 -1.20 0.33 -10.65
CA GLU A 236 -1.36 1.40 -9.67
C GLU A 236 -2.18 0.88 -8.49
N PHE A 237 -1.54 0.80 -7.32
CA PHE A 237 -2.12 0.24 -6.11
C PHE A 237 -2.10 1.33 -5.03
N ARG A 238 -3.29 1.81 -4.63
CA ARG A 238 -3.42 2.90 -3.67
C ARG A 238 -4.66 2.76 -2.81
N GLY A 239 -4.50 2.90 -1.50
CA GLY A 239 -5.62 2.93 -0.56
C GLY A 239 -5.17 2.98 0.91
N GLU A 240 -6.14 3.03 1.81
CA GLU A 240 -5.93 2.83 3.25
C GLU A 240 -6.35 1.41 3.65
N PHE A 241 -5.39 0.55 3.97
CA PHE A 241 -5.58 -0.87 4.29
C PHE A 241 -5.44 -1.10 5.79
N SER A 242 -6.52 -1.56 6.43
CA SER A 242 -6.56 -1.83 7.87
C SER A 242 -6.20 -3.28 8.22
N ARG A 243 -6.00 -4.14 7.22
CA ARG A 243 -5.64 -5.57 7.34
C ARG A 243 -4.44 -5.91 6.48
N SER A 244 -4.08 -7.19 6.45
CA SER A 244 -2.95 -7.70 5.69
C SER A 244 -3.12 -7.45 4.18
N VAL A 245 -1.99 -7.14 3.55
CA VAL A 245 -1.87 -7.03 2.10
C VAL A 245 -0.66 -7.87 1.70
N ASP A 246 -0.89 -8.85 0.85
CA ASP A 246 0.11 -9.80 0.38
C ASP A 246 0.25 -9.70 -1.15
N LEU A 247 1.40 -9.22 -1.62
CA LEU A 247 1.82 -9.22 -3.03
C LEU A 247 3.10 -10.06 -3.20
N SER A 248 3.29 -11.09 -2.37
CA SER A 248 4.47 -11.94 -2.40
C SER A 248 4.59 -12.67 -3.74
N SER A 249 5.82 -12.81 -4.24
CA SER A 249 6.14 -13.50 -5.50
C SER A 249 5.42 -12.94 -6.74
N CYS A 250 4.79 -11.77 -6.67
CA CYS A 250 4.16 -11.17 -7.84
C CYS A 250 5.23 -10.72 -8.84
N THR A 251 4.85 -10.58 -10.12
CA THR A 251 5.74 -10.09 -11.17
C THR A 251 5.10 -8.91 -11.88
N VAL A 252 5.81 -7.79 -12.00
CA VAL A 252 5.34 -6.62 -12.74
C VAL A 252 6.37 -6.21 -13.78
N ALA A 253 6.00 -6.39 -15.05
CA ALA A 253 6.83 -6.00 -16.19
C ALA A 253 6.65 -4.51 -16.56
N GLY A 254 5.49 -3.92 -16.25
CA GLY A 254 5.19 -2.49 -16.42
C GLY A 254 5.75 -1.59 -15.32
N ASN A 255 5.10 -0.45 -15.09
CA ASN A 255 5.34 0.41 -13.92
C ASN A 255 4.55 -0.13 -12.74
N ALA A 256 5.15 -0.13 -11.55
CA ALA A 256 4.44 -0.41 -10.30
C ALA A 256 4.46 0.84 -9.42
N SER A 257 3.29 1.32 -9.02
CA SER A 257 3.17 2.41 -8.05
C SER A 257 2.35 1.98 -6.84
N PHE A 258 2.94 2.15 -5.66
CA PHE A 258 2.33 2.00 -4.35
C PHE A 258 2.23 3.35 -3.61
N ALA A 259 2.47 4.44 -4.33
CA ALA A 259 2.62 5.77 -3.77
C ALA A 259 1.35 6.24 -3.04
N GLY A 260 1.53 6.84 -1.87
CA GLY A 260 0.44 7.33 -1.02
C GLY A 260 -0.39 6.24 -0.32
N SER A 261 -0.07 4.96 -0.49
CA SER A 261 -0.75 3.87 0.24
C SER A 261 -0.47 3.93 1.74
N THR A 262 -1.46 3.59 2.55
CA THR A 262 -1.34 3.49 4.01
C THR A 262 -1.72 2.10 4.46
N PHE A 263 -0.85 1.45 5.24
CA PHE A 263 -1.07 0.11 5.76
C PHE A 263 -1.10 0.12 7.29
N ALA A 264 -2.00 -0.65 7.89
CA ALA A 264 -2.04 -0.89 9.33
C ALA A 264 -1.18 -2.10 9.76
N GLU A 265 -0.80 -2.95 8.81
CA GLU A 265 0.13 -4.07 8.96
C GLU A 265 1.25 -3.95 7.92
N ILE A 266 2.38 -4.63 8.11
CA ILE A 266 3.49 -4.56 7.16
C ILE A 266 3.11 -5.36 5.90
N PRO A 267 3.01 -4.72 4.72
CA PRO A 267 2.62 -5.39 3.49
C PRO A 267 3.72 -6.37 3.05
N ASP A 268 3.32 -7.50 2.48
CA ASP A 268 4.24 -8.51 2.01
C ASP A 268 4.56 -8.32 0.53
N PHE A 269 5.82 -8.03 0.22
CA PHE A 269 6.33 -8.00 -1.15
C PHE A 269 7.43 -9.05 -1.36
N THR A 270 7.61 -9.98 -0.41
CA THR A 270 8.71 -10.96 -0.46
C THR A 270 8.71 -11.69 -1.79
N ASP A 271 9.89 -11.82 -2.39
CA ASP A 271 10.09 -12.41 -3.73
C ASP A 271 9.35 -11.76 -4.91
N ALA A 272 8.67 -10.62 -4.70
CA ALA A 272 8.08 -9.84 -5.78
C ALA A 272 9.16 -9.32 -6.73
N LYS A 273 8.92 -9.37 -8.04
CA LYS A 273 9.84 -8.90 -9.08
C LYS A 273 9.22 -7.71 -9.80
N PHE A 274 9.99 -6.63 -9.89
CA PHE A 274 9.63 -5.43 -10.61
C PHE A 274 10.71 -5.17 -11.66
N ASP A 275 10.34 -5.14 -12.94
CA ASP A 275 11.30 -4.88 -14.03
C ASP A 275 11.76 -3.42 -14.03
N ARG A 276 10.94 -2.53 -13.46
CA ARG A 276 11.26 -1.13 -13.19
C ARG A 276 11.19 -0.85 -11.69
N PRO A 277 12.00 0.08 -11.15
CA PRO A 277 11.91 0.47 -9.75
C PRO A 277 10.48 0.87 -9.34
N PRO A 278 9.86 0.23 -8.33
CA PRO A 278 8.51 0.55 -7.91
C PRO A 278 8.47 1.87 -7.12
N ASP A 279 7.48 2.70 -7.41
CA ASP A 279 7.26 3.95 -6.67
C ASP A 279 6.61 3.68 -5.31
N VAL A 280 7.24 4.19 -4.25
CA VAL A 280 6.81 4.06 -2.85
C VAL A 280 6.66 5.42 -2.15
N ALA A 281 6.64 6.50 -2.92
CA ALA A 281 6.59 7.86 -2.40
C ALA A 281 5.35 8.06 -1.49
N GLY A 282 5.56 8.62 -0.30
CA GLY A 282 4.48 8.87 0.65
C GLY A 282 3.81 7.61 1.23
N MET A 283 4.32 6.41 0.95
CA MET A 283 3.80 5.17 1.51
C MET A 283 3.98 5.15 3.04
N LYS A 284 2.93 4.77 3.76
CA LYS A 284 2.93 4.67 5.23
C LYS A 284 2.84 3.20 5.64
N VAL A 285 3.89 2.70 6.26
CA VAL A 285 4.00 1.33 6.78
C VAL A 285 4.23 1.42 8.30
N PRO A 286 3.56 0.59 9.11
CA PRO A 286 3.74 0.61 10.56
C PRO A 286 5.10 0.01 10.94
N ARG A 287 5.53 0.27 12.17
CA ARG A 287 6.66 -0.47 12.75
C ARG A 287 6.22 -1.88 13.17
N PRO A 288 7.16 -2.85 13.21
CA PRO A 288 6.84 -4.19 13.66
C PRO A 288 6.32 -4.17 15.10
N LYS A 289 5.39 -5.07 15.40
CA LYS A 289 4.87 -5.24 16.76
C LYS A 289 5.98 -5.80 17.65
N LEU A 290 6.14 -5.20 18.83
CA LEU A 290 7.12 -5.59 19.82
C LEU A 290 6.42 -6.15 21.06
N SER A 291 7.01 -7.16 21.66
CA SER A 291 6.62 -7.65 22.99
C SER A 291 7.01 -6.64 24.06
N TRP A 292 6.56 -6.86 25.29
CA TRP A 292 6.94 -6.02 26.44
C TRP A 292 8.47 -6.01 26.70
N LEU A 293 9.18 -7.06 26.28
CA LEU A 293 10.65 -7.14 26.32
C LEU A 293 11.32 -6.37 25.16
N GLY A 294 10.55 -5.73 24.29
CA GLY A 294 11.07 -5.03 23.11
C GLY A 294 11.53 -5.98 22.00
N MET A 295 11.09 -7.24 22.00
CA MET A 295 11.41 -8.26 20.98
C MET A 295 10.34 -8.28 19.90
N ALA A 296 10.71 -8.51 18.64
CA ALA A 296 9.75 -8.61 17.55
C ALA A 296 8.81 -9.81 17.76
N THR A 297 7.51 -9.62 17.57
CA THR A 297 6.52 -10.69 17.76
C THR A 297 6.27 -11.51 16.50
N GLU A 298 6.51 -10.93 15.32
CA GLU A 298 6.27 -11.56 14.02
C GLU A 298 7.60 -11.74 13.27
N PRO A 299 8.17 -12.97 13.21
CA PRO A 299 9.46 -13.18 12.58
C PRO A 299 9.50 -12.90 11.08
N LYS A 300 8.37 -13.05 10.38
CA LYS A 300 8.28 -12.83 8.93
C LYS A 300 8.44 -11.36 8.54
N ASP A 301 8.15 -10.43 9.45
CA ASP A 301 8.27 -8.98 9.19
C ASP A 301 9.67 -8.56 8.78
N VAL A 302 10.72 -9.29 9.21
CA VAL A 302 12.11 -9.02 8.79
C VAL A 302 12.26 -9.10 7.27
N LEU A 303 11.68 -10.14 6.64
CA LEU A 303 11.79 -10.35 5.20
C LEU A 303 10.96 -9.31 4.43
N LYS A 304 9.76 -9.01 4.91
CA LYS A 304 8.90 -7.96 4.34
C LYS A 304 9.60 -6.60 4.35
N LEU A 305 10.19 -6.23 5.48
CA LEU A 305 10.89 -4.94 5.65
C LEU A 305 12.18 -4.86 4.82
N ARG A 306 12.93 -5.96 4.69
CA ARG A 306 14.09 -6.02 3.78
C ARG A 306 13.71 -5.72 2.35
N LYS A 307 12.59 -6.30 1.89
CA LYS A 307 12.09 -6.06 0.55
C LYS A 307 11.64 -4.62 0.37
N LEU A 308 10.84 -4.08 1.30
CA LEU A 308 10.41 -2.68 1.29
C LEU A 308 11.60 -1.71 1.26
N LYS A 309 12.62 -1.99 2.06
CA LYS A 309 13.88 -1.25 2.03
C LYS A 309 14.56 -1.30 0.67
N SER A 310 14.68 -2.49 0.07
CA SER A 310 15.22 -2.65 -1.29
C SER A 310 14.41 -1.89 -2.34
N MET A 311 13.09 -1.80 -2.20
CA MET A 311 12.22 -1.03 -3.09
C MET A 311 12.52 0.46 -2.96
N ALA A 312 12.56 1.01 -1.74
CA ALA A 312 12.88 2.42 -1.50
C ALA A 312 14.28 2.80 -2.02
N LEU A 313 15.27 1.92 -1.82
CA LEU A 313 16.62 2.13 -2.31
C LEU A 313 16.69 2.19 -3.84
N SER A 314 15.88 1.39 -4.54
CA SER A 314 15.86 1.32 -6.01
C SER A 314 15.39 2.61 -6.69
N VAL A 315 14.57 3.41 -6.00
CA VAL A 315 14.10 4.74 -6.46
C VAL A 315 14.84 5.90 -5.80
N HIS A 316 15.87 5.62 -5.01
CA HIS A 316 16.60 6.62 -4.21
C HIS A 316 15.71 7.43 -3.24
N ASP A 317 14.64 6.81 -2.73
CA ASP A 317 13.83 7.38 -1.64
C ASP A 317 14.52 7.13 -0.30
N HIS A 318 15.42 8.05 0.06
CA HIS A 318 16.23 7.95 1.28
C HIS A 318 15.42 8.07 2.56
N GLU A 319 14.30 8.80 2.54
CA GLU A 319 13.43 8.91 3.72
C GLU A 319 12.81 7.55 4.01
N LYS A 320 12.25 6.90 2.98
CA LYS A 320 11.66 5.56 3.12
C LYS A 320 12.70 4.48 3.39
N ASP A 321 13.87 4.53 2.76
CA ASP A 321 14.98 3.62 3.07
C ASP A 321 15.38 3.70 4.56
N GLY A 322 15.47 4.91 5.11
CA GLY A 322 15.76 5.15 6.53
C GLY A 322 14.67 4.61 7.47
N ASP A 323 13.41 4.90 7.16
CA ASP A 323 12.24 4.39 7.91
C ASP A 323 12.20 2.86 7.92
N PHE A 324 12.34 2.23 6.75
CA PHE A 324 12.31 0.77 6.61
C PHE A 324 13.53 0.12 7.24
N PHE A 325 14.71 0.75 7.19
CA PHE A 325 15.87 0.29 7.92
C PHE A 325 15.64 0.29 9.43
N ALA A 326 15.12 1.38 10.00
CA ALA A 326 14.82 1.47 11.42
C ALA A 326 13.80 0.39 11.85
N ALA A 327 12.75 0.18 11.05
CA ALA A 327 11.78 -0.89 11.27
C ALA A 327 12.43 -2.29 11.16
N GLU A 328 13.28 -2.54 10.15
CA GLU A 328 14.00 -3.81 9.97
C GLU A 328 14.87 -4.13 11.20
N MET A 329 15.57 -3.13 11.75
CA MET A 329 16.42 -3.29 12.94
C MET A 329 15.63 -3.67 14.19
N LEU A 330 14.38 -3.24 14.30
CA LEU A 330 13.45 -3.67 15.36
C LEU A 330 12.95 -5.09 15.12
N ALA A 331 12.56 -5.42 13.88
CA ALA A 331 12.06 -6.74 13.51
C ALA A 331 13.11 -7.86 13.74
N LYS A 332 14.40 -7.52 13.65
CA LYS A 332 15.50 -8.47 13.93
C LYS A 332 15.61 -8.90 15.40
N ARG A 333 15.00 -8.18 16.35
CA ARG A 333 15.15 -8.48 17.79
C ARG A 333 14.47 -9.79 18.15
N GLY A 334 15.25 -10.77 18.61
CA GLY A 334 14.77 -12.11 18.97
C GLY A 334 14.80 -13.13 17.85
N THR A 335 14.91 -12.68 16.61
CA THR A 335 14.95 -13.55 15.42
C THR A 335 16.37 -13.72 14.90
N GLU A 336 17.05 -12.61 14.61
CA GLU A 336 18.43 -12.60 14.12
C GLU A 336 19.38 -11.97 15.15
N THR A 337 18.93 -10.92 15.83
CA THR A 337 19.62 -10.29 16.95
C THR A 337 19.22 -11.01 18.24
N LYS A 338 20.05 -11.97 18.69
CA LYS A 338 19.76 -12.81 19.87
C LYS A 338 20.69 -12.59 21.06
N SER A 339 21.94 -12.20 20.82
CA SER A 339 22.93 -12.00 21.89
C SER A 339 22.55 -10.83 22.79
N LEU A 340 22.75 -10.96 24.10
CA LEU A 340 22.49 -9.91 25.09
C LEU A 340 23.19 -8.59 24.73
N TRP A 341 24.46 -8.65 24.34
CA TRP A 341 25.23 -7.46 23.94
C TRP A 341 24.72 -6.84 22.65
N ALA A 342 24.29 -7.65 21.68
CA ALA A 342 23.74 -7.18 20.42
C ALA A 342 22.35 -6.55 20.62
N LEU A 343 21.53 -7.11 21.51
CA LEU A 343 20.24 -6.53 21.89
C LEU A 343 20.43 -5.22 22.66
N ALA A 344 21.37 -5.17 23.61
CA ALA A 344 21.69 -3.97 24.36
C ALA A 344 22.20 -2.83 23.46
N SER A 345 23.13 -3.11 22.54
CA SER A 345 23.64 -2.11 21.60
C SER A 345 22.56 -1.65 20.62
N ASN A 346 21.72 -2.56 20.11
CA ASN A 346 20.58 -2.23 19.27
C ASN A 346 19.54 -1.36 20.01
N ALA A 347 19.23 -1.70 21.28
CA ALA A 347 18.34 -0.92 22.13
C ALA A 347 18.89 0.48 22.39
N LEU A 348 20.18 0.59 22.71
CA LEU A 348 20.84 1.88 22.91
C LEU A 348 20.80 2.73 21.64
N TYR A 349 21.12 2.17 20.48
CA TYR A 349 21.09 2.90 19.21
C TYR A 349 19.68 3.40 18.85
N TRP A 350 18.66 2.57 19.07
CA TRP A 350 17.26 2.96 18.93
C TRP A 350 16.88 4.10 19.89
N TRP A 351 17.22 3.98 21.16
CA TRP A 351 16.83 4.93 22.20
C TRP A 351 17.50 6.29 22.03
N LEU A 352 18.78 6.29 21.68
CA LEU A 352 19.56 7.52 21.52
C LEU A 352 19.25 8.27 20.23
N SER A 353 18.88 7.58 19.15
CA SER A 353 18.83 8.21 17.80
C SER A 353 17.78 7.68 16.84
N ASP A 354 16.97 6.70 17.25
CA ASP A 354 16.06 5.99 16.35
C ASP A 354 16.78 5.34 15.15
N PHE A 355 17.90 4.67 15.41
CA PHE A 355 18.78 4.13 14.37
C PHE A 355 19.29 5.20 13.39
N GLY A 356 19.63 6.38 13.92
CA GLY A 356 20.15 7.50 13.13
C GLY A 356 19.10 8.24 12.31
N GLN A 357 17.81 8.02 12.57
CA GLN A 357 16.72 8.75 11.89
C GLN A 357 16.30 10.02 12.65
N SER A 358 16.57 10.10 13.95
CA SER A 358 16.23 11.25 14.78
C SER A 358 17.46 12.03 15.21
N PHE A 359 17.58 13.29 14.77
CA PHE A 359 18.56 14.25 15.30
C PHE A 359 18.08 14.91 16.61
N GLY A 360 16.76 14.88 16.88
CA GLY A 360 16.19 15.45 18.11
C GLY A 360 16.46 14.60 19.35
N ARG A 361 16.42 13.25 19.24
CA ARG A 361 16.71 12.35 20.37
C ARG A 361 18.11 12.57 20.96
N PRO A 362 19.19 12.66 20.17
CA PRO A 362 20.52 12.97 20.71
C PRO A 362 20.58 14.31 21.45
N VAL A 363 19.87 15.33 20.97
CA VAL A 363 19.80 16.65 21.63
C VAL A 363 19.11 16.58 22.98
N CYS A 364 18.00 15.85 23.09
CA CYS A 364 17.34 15.63 24.38
C CYS A 364 18.26 14.87 25.36
N TRP A 365 18.96 13.83 24.86
CA TRP A 365 19.94 13.09 25.65
C TRP A 365 21.12 13.94 26.11
N TRP A 366 21.55 14.91 25.29
CA TRP A 366 22.56 15.88 25.70
C TRP A 366 22.10 16.74 26.85
N ILE A 367 20.88 17.31 26.76
CA ILE A 367 20.32 18.15 27.84
C ILE A 367 20.16 17.33 29.13
N GLY A 368 19.65 16.10 29.02
CA GLY A 368 19.51 15.19 30.15
C GLY A 368 20.85 14.81 30.77
N SER A 369 21.84 14.45 29.95
CA SER A 369 23.20 14.15 30.40
C SER A 369 23.80 15.34 31.12
N TRP A 370 23.70 16.55 30.54
CA TRP A 370 24.17 17.77 31.17
C TRP A 370 23.57 17.95 32.56
N ALA A 371 22.25 17.80 32.72
CA ALA A 371 21.58 17.93 34.01
C ALA A 371 22.04 16.87 35.03
N VAL A 372 22.14 15.60 34.61
CA VAL A 372 22.57 14.48 35.46
C VAL A 372 24.01 14.70 35.95
N PHE A 373 24.95 15.00 35.05
CA PHE A 373 26.34 15.23 35.43
C PHE A 373 26.52 16.51 36.25
N SER A 374 25.71 17.54 36.01
CA SER A 374 25.68 18.74 36.88
C SER A 374 25.29 18.36 38.30
N GLY A 375 24.26 17.53 38.47
CA GLY A 375 23.82 17.03 39.76
C GLY A 375 24.84 16.11 40.43
N LEU A 376 25.47 15.19 39.68
CA LEU A 376 26.50 14.29 40.21
C LEU A 376 27.75 15.05 40.66
N ASN A 377 28.19 16.04 39.89
CA ASN A 377 29.33 16.89 40.24
C ASN A 377 29.01 17.72 41.51
N ALA A 378 27.81 18.30 41.59
CA ALA A 378 27.39 19.06 42.77
C ALA A 378 27.29 18.16 44.00
N TRP A 379 26.69 16.97 43.85
CA TRP A 379 26.60 15.98 44.92
C TRP A 379 27.99 15.57 45.42
N LEU A 380 28.93 15.29 44.51
CA LEU A 380 30.32 14.94 44.84
C LEU A 380 31.01 16.06 45.64
N LEU A 381 30.81 17.32 45.24
CA LEU A 381 31.36 18.48 45.95
C LEU A 381 30.76 18.61 47.36
N THR A 382 29.44 18.54 47.48
CA THR A 382 28.71 18.65 48.77
C THR A 382 28.89 17.45 49.70
N PHE A 383 29.22 16.27 49.17
CA PHE A 383 29.47 15.08 49.98
C PHE A 383 30.85 15.14 50.66
N MET A 384 31.80 15.82 50.01
CA MET A 384 33.19 15.91 50.46
C MET A 384 33.50 17.24 51.18
N ARG A 385 32.56 18.21 51.21
CA ARG A 385 32.69 19.56 51.81
C ARG A 385 31.35 20.12 52.31
N ASP A 386 31.39 21.11 53.20
CA ASP A 386 30.20 21.90 53.59
C ASP A 386 29.64 22.69 52.39
N VAL A 387 28.31 22.71 52.25
CA VAL A 387 27.57 23.13 51.04
C VAL A 387 27.68 24.63 50.74
N GLU A 388 28.18 25.02 49.56
CA GLU A 388 28.17 26.40 49.05
C GLU A 388 27.34 26.52 47.75
N LEU A 389 26.59 27.63 47.59
CA LEU A 389 25.79 27.90 46.38
C LEU A 389 26.63 28.00 45.09
N GLU A 390 27.94 28.21 45.23
CA GLU A 390 28.88 28.24 44.10
C GLU A 390 29.13 26.85 43.50
N ASP A 391 28.95 25.78 44.30
CA ASP A 391 29.17 24.39 43.89
C ASP A 391 28.27 23.98 42.73
N TRP A 392 27.01 24.44 42.74
CA TRP A 392 26.04 24.16 41.68
C TRP A 392 26.38 24.89 40.38
N LYS A 393 26.80 26.15 40.46
CA LYS A 393 27.18 26.95 39.28
C LYS A 393 28.42 26.37 38.62
N PHE A 394 29.44 26.06 39.44
CA PHE A 394 30.65 25.40 38.97
C PHE A 394 30.32 24.04 38.33
N SER A 395 29.53 23.21 38.99
CA SER A 395 29.16 21.87 38.50
C SER A 395 28.38 21.90 37.19
N ALA A 396 27.42 22.84 37.06
CA ALA A 396 26.65 23.03 35.84
C ALA A 396 27.52 23.47 34.67
N PHE A 397 28.48 24.36 34.93
CA PHE A 397 29.41 24.83 33.92
C PHE A 397 30.47 23.78 33.55
N LEU A 398 31.00 23.02 34.53
CA LEU A 398 31.90 21.90 34.30
C LEU A 398 31.23 20.83 33.44
N SER A 399 29.99 20.46 33.78
CA SER A 399 29.18 19.53 33.00
C SER A 399 28.98 20.06 31.57
N LEU A 400 28.64 21.34 31.40
CA LEU A 400 28.46 21.93 30.07
C LEU A 400 29.74 21.83 29.22
N LYS A 401 30.91 22.11 29.80
CA LYS A 401 32.22 21.97 29.13
C LYS A 401 32.51 20.54 28.67
N ASN A 402 32.00 19.54 29.39
CA ASN A 402 32.20 18.11 29.13
C ASN A 402 31.09 17.50 28.26
N SER A 403 29.97 18.20 28.02
CA SER A 403 28.83 17.68 27.26
C SER A 403 29.14 17.41 25.78
N ILE A 404 30.08 18.14 25.20
CA ILE A 404 30.52 17.97 23.81
C ILE A 404 32.05 17.85 23.83
N PRO A 405 32.62 16.77 23.24
CA PRO A 405 34.07 16.64 23.14
C PRO A 405 34.70 17.88 22.52
N LEU A 406 35.80 18.35 23.09
CA LEU A 406 36.54 19.55 22.66
C LEU A 406 35.80 20.89 22.85
N LEU A 407 34.55 20.91 23.34
CA LEU A 407 33.85 22.17 23.62
C LEU A 407 34.57 23.01 24.69
N GLY A 408 35.17 22.34 25.67
CA GLY A 408 36.05 22.98 26.66
C GLY A 408 37.24 23.73 26.05
N SER A 409 37.71 23.38 24.85
CA SER A 409 38.79 24.09 24.16
C SER A 409 38.31 25.37 23.47
N LEU A 410 37.03 25.43 23.05
CA LEU A 410 36.39 26.63 22.50
C LEU A 410 36.16 27.70 23.58
N PHE A 411 35.97 27.28 24.83
CA PHE A 411 35.93 28.17 25.98
C PHE A 411 37.32 28.54 26.53
N ARG A 412 38.40 28.33 25.77
CA ARG A 412 39.68 29.00 26.05
C ARG A 412 39.51 30.49 25.77
N PHE A 413 39.06 31.21 26.78
CA PHE A 413 39.25 32.65 26.85
C PHE A 413 40.76 32.89 26.71
N ALA A 414 41.14 33.74 25.75
CA ALA A 414 42.52 34.13 25.47
C ALA A 414 43.31 34.37 26.78
N PRO A 415 44.65 34.18 26.81
CA PRO A 415 45.44 34.46 28.00
C PRO A 415 45.11 35.87 28.47
N ALA A 416 44.38 35.94 29.58
CA ALA A 416 44.06 37.22 30.17
C ALA A 416 45.39 37.80 30.67
N PRO A 417 45.62 39.11 30.49
CA PRO A 417 46.86 39.76 30.93
C PRO A 417 47.12 39.39 32.40
N GLU A 418 48.40 39.12 32.71
CA GLU A 418 48.88 38.58 33.98
C GLU A 418 48.04 39.08 35.17
N LYS A 419 47.34 38.13 35.82
CA LYS A 419 46.46 38.24 37.02
C LYS A 419 44.95 38.03 36.84
N HIS A 420 44.43 37.84 35.63
CA HIS A 420 43.00 37.51 35.45
C HIS A 420 42.75 36.02 35.23
N VAL A 421 42.67 35.26 36.32
CA VAL A 421 42.17 33.86 36.29
C VAL A 421 40.63 33.90 36.24
N SER A 422 39.99 33.15 35.35
CA SER A 422 38.52 33.10 35.28
C SER A 422 37.93 32.59 36.61
N TRP A 423 36.70 33.00 36.97
CA TRP A 423 36.02 32.52 38.19
C TRP A 423 36.03 30.98 38.28
N PHE A 424 35.84 30.31 37.14
CA PHE A 424 35.84 28.86 37.05
C PHE A 424 37.21 28.27 37.39
N GLN A 425 38.28 28.85 36.84
CA GLN A 425 39.63 28.38 37.07
C GLN A 425 40.08 28.70 38.50
N GLN A 426 39.72 29.86 39.06
CA GLN A 426 39.97 30.17 40.48
C GLN A 426 39.29 29.16 41.40
N TYR A 427 38.03 28.82 41.12
CA TYR A 427 37.29 27.82 41.88
C TYR A 427 37.91 26.42 41.71
N TYR A 428 38.32 26.05 40.50
CA TYR A 428 39.00 24.78 40.21
C TYR A 428 40.35 24.65 40.93
N ASP A 429 41.19 25.68 40.87
CA ASP A 429 42.50 25.71 41.54
C ASP A 429 42.33 25.60 43.07
N GLY A 430 41.26 26.18 43.62
CA GLY A 430 40.88 26.01 45.03
C GLY A 430 40.52 24.57 45.42
N LEU A 431 40.06 23.76 44.46
CA LEU A 431 39.78 22.34 44.67
C LEU A 431 41.03 21.46 44.62
N GLU A 432 42.17 21.94 44.09
CA GLU A 432 43.41 21.14 44.00
C GLU A 432 43.95 20.71 45.37
N GLN A 433 43.56 21.42 46.44
CA GLN A 433 43.84 21.01 47.82
C GLN A 433 43.15 19.69 48.21
N HIS A 434 42.15 19.26 47.45
CA HIS A 434 41.34 18.05 47.65
C HIS A 434 41.48 17.11 46.43
N THR A 435 42.67 16.54 46.26
CA THR A 435 43.06 15.73 45.08
C THR A 435 42.06 14.63 44.70
N ALA A 436 41.53 13.89 45.69
CA ALA A 436 40.54 12.83 45.44
C ALA A 436 39.26 13.36 44.78
N THR A 437 38.77 14.53 45.18
CA THR A 437 37.58 15.15 44.59
C THR A 437 37.83 15.55 43.14
N VAL A 438 39.02 16.10 42.87
CA VAL A 438 39.45 16.48 41.52
C VAL A 438 39.53 15.24 40.60
N ASP A 439 40.10 14.14 41.08
CA ASP A 439 40.20 12.89 40.33
C ASP A 439 38.81 12.34 39.94
N TRP A 440 37.84 12.38 40.85
CA TRP A 440 36.47 11.97 40.57
C TRP A 440 35.75 12.90 39.60
N LEU A 441 35.94 14.22 39.71
CA LEU A 441 35.39 15.20 38.76
C LEU A 441 35.97 14.97 37.35
N ILE A 442 37.26 14.69 37.24
CA ILE A 442 37.92 14.35 35.98
C ILE A 442 37.34 13.03 35.44
N GLY A 443 37.22 12.00 36.28
CA GLY A 443 36.66 10.70 35.90
C GLY A 443 35.23 10.82 35.36
N LEU A 444 34.35 11.55 36.06
CA LEU A 444 33.00 11.85 35.60
C LEU A 444 33.01 12.65 34.30
N GLY A 445 33.91 13.62 34.17
CA GLY A 445 34.11 14.39 32.95
C GLY A 445 34.51 13.53 31.75
N VAL A 446 35.39 12.55 31.94
CA VAL A 446 35.78 11.60 30.87
C VAL A 446 34.59 10.76 30.43
N VAL A 447 33.81 10.22 31.37
CA VAL A 447 32.59 9.44 31.06
C VAL A 447 31.58 10.30 30.29
N GLN A 448 31.33 11.53 30.74
CA GLN A 448 30.44 12.46 30.07
C GLN A 448 30.92 12.81 28.65
N ASN A 449 32.23 13.02 28.45
CA ASN A 449 32.81 13.29 27.13
C ASN A 449 32.64 12.11 26.17
N ILE A 450 32.86 10.88 26.63
CA ILE A 450 32.63 9.67 25.80
C ILE A 450 31.17 9.61 25.36
N PHE A 451 30.25 9.79 26.31
CA PHE A 451 28.82 9.80 26.01
C PHE A 451 28.42 10.93 25.06
N GLY A 452 28.93 12.14 25.31
CA GLY A 452 28.73 13.31 24.47
C GLY A 452 29.26 13.13 23.05
N GLY A 453 30.38 12.41 22.88
CA GLY A 453 30.94 12.04 21.59
C GLY A 453 30.05 11.05 20.81
N VAL A 454 29.48 10.06 21.50
CA VAL A 454 28.48 9.16 20.90
C VAL A 454 27.25 9.94 20.44
N LEU A 455 26.73 10.84 21.27
CA LEU A 455 25.58 11.69 20.91
C LEU A 455 25.90 12.62 19.73
N LEU A 456 27.10 13.20 19.69
CA LEU A 456 27.56 14.03 18.57
C LEU A 456 27.59 13.23 17.28
N PHE A 457 28.17 12.04 17.32
CA PHE A 457 28.19 11.14 16.18
C PHE A 457 26.78 10.81 15.68
N LEU A 458 25.87 10.45 16.59
CA LEU A 458 24.49 10.11 16.24
C LEU A 458 23.71 11.30 15.69
N PHE A 459 23.92 12.49 16.24
CA PHE A 459 23.34 13.74 15.72
C PHE A 459 23.82 14.03 14.30
N LEU A 460 25.13 13.94 14.06
CA LEU A 460 25.72 14.14 12.73
C LEU A 460 25.27 13.07 11.73
N LEU A 461 25.13 11.82 12.17
CA LEU A 461 24.59 10.73 11.36
C LEU A 461 23.15 11.03 10.92
N ALA A 462 22.30 11.50 11.82
CA ALA A 462 20.93 11.87 11.49
C ALA A 462 20.86 13.10 10.56
N LEU A 463 21.73 14.10 10.76
CA LEU A 463 21.84 15.23 9.82
C LEU A 463 22.30 14.78 8.44
N ARG A 464 23.29 13.89 8.36
CA ARG A 464 23.77 13.31 7.09
C ARG A 464 22.62 12.61 6.35
N ASN A 465 21.86 11.77 7.06
CA ASN A 465 20.73 11.05 6.50
C ASN A 465 19.64 11.99 5.99
N ARG A 466 19.35 13.08 6.73
CA ARG A 466 18.27 14.01 6.39
C ARG A 466 18.62 15.04 5.31
N PHE A 467 19.82 15.62 5.37
CA PHE A 467 20.25 16.74 4.51
C PHE A 467 21.20 16.34 3.40
N ARG A 468 21.53 15.05 3.27
CA ARG A 468 22.39 14.52 2.21
C ARG A 468 23.76 15.20 2.16
N LEU A 469 24.37 15.42 3.34
CA LEU A 469 25.76 15.87 3.43
C LEU A 469 26.65 14.74 2.89
N LYS A 470 27.33 15.00 1.77
CA LYS A 470 28.26 14.04 1.15
C LYS A 470 29.61 14.07 1.83
#